data_AF-A0A519Z1L8-F1
#
_entry.id   AF-A0A519Z1L8-F1
#
_cell.length_a   1.000
_cell.length_b   1.000
_cell.length_c   1.000
_cell.angle_alpha   90.00
_cell.angle_beta   90.00
_cell.angle_gamma   90.00
#
_symmetry.space_group_name_H-M   'P 1'
#
loop_
_entity.id
_entity.type
_entity.pdbx_description
1 polymer ?
#
loop_
_entity_poly.entity_id
_entity_poly.type
_entity_poly.pdbx_seq_one_letter_code
_entity_poly.pdbx_strand_id
1 'polypeptide(L)'
;MNKSLLIAEIATSDEVGKLGLMHLKRYWSKLYLSTNKRCMIPEEPGLDNALLSAAGIGIYQVSKYFYEKRPSFAQFEDWVLALNDGQLDKERTNRFNSLFSGSADMKRNGPHLYTLSSEDLRFWDENGYLIVRNAVPKEDCKAAVDAICEFLQIDLEDENTWYLAHKSLQGIMVQLFQHPVLQRNRGSEKVKAVYEQLWNRSDLWVNTDKVGFNPPENDHYKFRGTGLHWDVSLEQPIPFGTQGILYLTDTSSD
;
A
#
# COMPACT_ATOMS: atom_id res chain seq x y z
N MET A 1 42.50 -2.18 -20.80
CA MET A 1 41.43 -3.22 -20.90
C MET A 1 40.10 -2.51 -20.81
N ASN A 2 39.36 -2.51 -21.92
CA ASN A 2 38.10 -1.80 -22.07
C ASN A 2 37.02 -2.61 -21.33
N LYS A 3 36.64 -2.21 -20.11
CA LYS A 3 35.38 -2.67 -19.52
C LYS A 3 34.29 -1.90 -20.24
N SER A 4 33.75 -2.51 -21.28
CA SER A 4 32.45 -2.18 -21.84
C SER A 4 31.46 -1.95 -20.69
N LEU A 5 31.12 -0.68 -20.46
CA LEU A 5 29.92 -0.32 -19.71
C LEU A 5 28.75 -0.87 -20.50
N LEU A 6 28.32 -2.09 -20.18
CA LEU A 6 26.98 -2.53 -20.54
C LEU A 6 26.03 -1.46 -20.00
N ILE A 7 25.37 -0.75 -20.91
CA ILE A 7 24.15 -0.03 -20.57
C ILE A 7 23.22 -1.14 -20.08
N ALA A 8 23.03 -1.24 -18.76
CA ALA A 8 22.05 -2.18 -18.23
C ALA A 8 20.70 -1.72 -18.78
N GLU A 9 20.10 -2.53 -19.65
CA GLU A 9 18.78 -2.26 -20.18
C GLU A 9 17.72 -2.59 -19.11
N ILE A 10 16.58 -1.90 -19.17
CA ILE A 10 15.44 -2.22 -18.32
C ILE A 10 14.92 -3.60 -18.74
N ALA A 11 14.85 -4.55 -17.81
CA ALA A 11 14.36 -5.90 -18.07
C ALA A 11 12.92 -5.89 -18.63
N THR A 12 12.55 -6.90 -19.40
CA THR A 12 11.18 -7.07 -19.88
C THR A 12 10.28 -7.59 -18.76
N SER A 13 8.95 -7.43 -18.87
CA SER A 13 8.02 -7.87 -17.83
C SER A 13 7.96 -9.40 -17.68
N ASP A 14 8.26 -10.14 -18.73
CA ASP A 14 8.29 -11.61 -18.76
C ASP A 14 9.60 -12.22 -18.22
N GLU A 15 10.62 -11.40 -18.01
CA GLU A 15 11.87 -11.87 -17.42
C GLU A 15 11.73 -12.09 -15.91
N VAL A 16 11.58 -13.36 -15.51
CA VAL A 16 11.36 -13.78 -14.13
C VAL A 16 12.63 -14.29 -13.45
N GLY A 17 12.70 -14.12 -12.12
CA GLY A 17 13.69 -14.73 -11.25
C GLY A 17 13.17 -15.97 -10.52
N LYS A 18 13.77 -16.31 -9.38
CA LYS A 18 13.38 -17.49 -8.57
C LYS A 18 11.97 -17.38 -7.99
N LEU A 19 11.42 -16.17 -7.87
CA LEU A 19 10.06 -15.96 -7.35
C LEU A 19 8.97 -16.23 -8.40
N GLY A 20 9.32 -16.32 -9.69
CA GLY A 20 8.33 -16.47 -10.75
C GLY A 20 7.34 -15.31 -10.89
N LEU A 21 7.54 -14.20 -10.16
CA LEU A 21 6.70 -13.00 -10.23
C LEU A 21 7.14 -12.14 -11.42
N MET A 22 6.27 -12.04 -12.42
CA MET A 22 6.48 -11.19 -13.59
C MET A 22 6.63 -9.73 -13.17
N HIS A 23 7.25 -8.91 -14.01
CA HIS A 23 7.51 -7.48 -13.79
C HIS A 23 8.45 -7.14 -12.62
N LEU A 24 8.75 -8.07 -11.70
CA LEU A 24 9.61 -7.80 -10.54
C LEU A 24 11.04 -7.41 -10.94
N LYS A 25 11.63 -8.12 -11.90
CA LYS A 25 12.98 -7.82 -12.40
C LYS A 25 13.01 -6.48 -13.14
N ARG A 26 11.97 -6.20 -13.93
CA ARG A 26 11.77 -4.92 -14.60
C ARG A 26 11.71 -3.78 -13.58
N TYR A 27 10.87 -3.89 -12.56
CA TYR A 27 10.78 -2.93 -11.47
C TYR A 27 12.12 -2.71 -10.76
N TRP A 28 12.83 -3.79 -10.39
CA TRP A 28 14.17 -3.71 -9.82
C TRP A 28 15.16 -2.97 -10.74
N SER A 29 15.19 -3.30 -12.04
CA SER A 29 16.11 -2.69 -13.00
C SER A 29 15.85 -1.19 -13.16
N LYS A 30 14.59 -0.77 -13.14
CA LYS A 30 14.21 0.66 -13.14
C LYS A 30 14.74 1.38 -11.91
N LEU A 31 14.54 0.81 -10.72
CA LEU A 31 15.03 1.41 -9.48
C LEU A 31 16.56 1.51 -9.48
N TYR A 32 17.25 0.53 -10.04
CA TYR A 32 18.71 0.50 -10.14
C TYR A 32 19.25 1.55 -11.14
N LEU A 33 18.54 1.78 -12.25
CA LEU A 33 18.95 2.68 -13.34
C LEU A 33 18.50 4.13 -13.17
N SER A 34 17.37 4.36 -12.49
CA SER A 34 16.73 5.67 -12.31
C SER A 34 17.58 6.68 -11.53
N THR A 35 18.74 6.27 -10.99
CA THR A 35 19.69 7.19 -10.35
C THR A 35 20.39 8.12 -11.35
N ASN A 36 20.30 7.87 -12.66
CA ASN A 36 20.94 8.69 -13.69
C ASN A 36 19.98 9.35 -14.71
N LYS A 37 18.67 9.07 -14.68
CA LYS A 37 17.59 9.74 -15.45
C LYS A 37 16.26 9.11 -15.05
N ARG A 38 15.31 9.88 -14.52
CA ARG A 38 13.90 9.45 -14.38
C ARG A 38 13.28 9.38 -15.77
N CYS A 39 13.35 8.23 -16.42
CA CYS A 39 12.52 7.95 -17.57
C CYS A 39 11.19 7.43 -17.01
N MET A 40 10.19 8.31 -16.89
CA MET A 40 8.82 7.90 -16.57
C MET A 40 8.25 7.25 -17.82
N ILE A 41 8.05 5.92 -17.78
CA ILE A 41 7.34 5.21 -18.84
C ILE A 41 5.84 5.38 -18.55
N PRO A 42 5.04 5.92 -19.47
CA PRO A 42 3.59 6.07 -19.28
C PRO A 42 2.92 4.76 -18.86
N GLU A 43 1.87 4.86 -18.03
CA GLU A 43 1.04 3.73 -17.52
C GLU A 43 1.73 2.74 -16.56
N GLU A 44 3.06 2.75 -16.49
CA GLU A 44 3.83 1.83 -15.65
C GLU A 44 3.68 2.02 -14.13
N PRO A 45 3.43 3.24 -13.57
CA PRO A 45 3.23 3.41 -12.13
C PRO A 45 2.06 2.60 -11.57
N GLY A 46 0.97 2.44 -12.34
CA GLY A 46 -0.15 1.59 -11.92
C GLY A 46 0.22 0.12 -11.83
N LEU A 47 1.03 -0.36 -12.80
CA LEU A 47 1.52 -1.73 -12.83
C LEU A 47 2.55 -2.00 -11.73
N ASP A 48 3.43 -1.04 -11.44
CA ASP A 48 4.36 -1.10 -10.31
C ASP A 48 3.59 -1.21 -8.97
N ASN A 49 2.55 -0.40 -8.78
CA ASN A 49 1.73 -0.47 -7.58
C ASN A 49 0.98 -1.80 -7.46
N ALA A 50 0.47 -2.33 -8.58
CA ALA A 50 -0.15 -3.66 -8.62
C ALA A 50 0.87 -4.77 -8.30
N LEU A 51 2.10 -4.67 -8.80
CA LEU A 51 3.20 -5.60 -8.49
C LEU A 51 3.51 -5.60 -6.99
N LEU A 52 3.69 -4.41 -6.40
CA LEU A 52 3.98 -4.28 -4.97
C LEU A 52 2.84 -4.83 -4.12
N SER A 53 1.60 -4.59 -4.54
CA SER A 53 0.41 -5.15 -3.91
C SER A 53 0.38 -6.67 -4.00
N ALA A 54 0.72 -7.24 -5.15
CA ALA A 54 0.80 -8.69 -5.36
C ALA A 54 1.91 -9.32 -4.51
N ALA A 55 3.05 -8.63 -4.36
CA ALA A 55 4.18 -9.05 -3.54
C ALA A 55 3.98 -8.81 -2.03
N GLY A 56 2.93 -8.10 -1.62
CA GLY A 56 2.68 -7.77 -0.21
C GLY A 56 3.66 -6.75 0.39
N ILE A 57 4.19 -5.84 -0.42
CA ILE A 57 5.27 -4.91 -0.02
C ILE A 57 4.80 -3.46 -0.15
N GLY A 58 5.13 -2.62 0.84
CA GLY A 58 4.91 -1.19 0.75
C GLY A 58 5.98 -0.47 -0.07
N ILE A 59 5.57 0.54 -0.84
CA ILE A 59 6.47 1.36 -1.66
C ILE A 59 7.58 2.03 -0.84
N TYR A 60 7.28 2.43 0.40
CA TYR A 60 8.28 2.97 1.32
C TYR A 60 9.35 1.93 1.71
N GLN A 61 8.95 0.67 1.96
CA GLN A 61 9.89 -0.40 2.32
C GLN A 61 10.92 -0.63 1.19
N VAL A 62 10.45 -0.66 -0.06
CA VAL A 62 11.31 -0.75 -1.24
C VAL A 62 12.25 0.44 -1.32
N SER A 63 11.70 1.66 -1.24
CA SER A 63 12.49 2.89 -1.37
C SER A 63 13.61 2.95 -0.33
N LYS A 64 13.30 2.61 0.93
CA LYS A 64 14.27 2.54 2.02
C LYS A 64 15.33 1.48 1.78
N TYR A 65 14.91 0.27 1.38
CA TYR A 65 15.85 -0.84 1.14
C TYR A 65 16.83 -0.54 0.00
N PHE A 66 16.36 0.05 -1.09
CA PHE A 66 17.23 0.46 -2.20
C PHE A 66 18.16 1.61 -1.83
N TYR A 67 17.70 2.58 -1.05
CA TYR A 67 18.53 3.66 -0.55
C TYR A 67 19.68 3.14 0.33
N GLU A 68 19.39 2.21 1.24
CA GLU A 68 20.37 1.70 2.21
C GLU A 68 21.29 0.61 1.65
N LYS A 69 20.79 -0.26 0.76
CA LYS A 69 21.47 -1.51 0.41
C LYS A 69 21.86 -1.64 -1.06
N ARG A 70 21.22 -0.92 -2.00
CA ARG A 70 21.46 -1.07 -3.46
C ARG A 70 21.55 -2.56 -3.89
N PRO A 71 20.54 -3.39 -3.60
CA PRO A 71 20.65 -4.84 -3.72
C PRO A 71 20.81 -5.29 -5.17
N SER A 72 21.55 -6.38 -5.39
CA SER A 72 21.41 -7.18 -6.62
C SER A 72 20.00 -7.75 -6.74
N PHE A 73 19.60 -8.18 -7.95
CA PHE A 73 18.27 -8.75 -8.15
C PHE A 73 18.01 -9.97 -7.25
N ALA A 74 19.00 -10.88 -7.11
CA ALA A 74 18.87 -12.04 -6.23
C ALA A 74 18.65 -11.65 -4.75
N GLN A 75 19.39 -10.65 -4.26
CA GLN A 75 19.22 -10.12 -2.90
C GLN A 75 17.88 -9.39 -2.71
N PHE A 76 17.35 -8.79 -3.77
CA PHE A 76 16.01 -8.21 -3.74
C PHE A 76 14.95 -9.30 -3.62
N GLU A 77 15.06 -10.38 -4.39
CA GLU A 77 14.16 -11.54 -4.25
C GLU A 77 14.22 -12.19 -2.86
N ASP A 78 15.41 -12.35 -2.28
CA ASP A 78 15.56 -12.87 -0.90
C ASP A 78 14.88 -11.95 0.12
N TRP A 79 15.00 -10.64 -0.06
CA TRP A 79 14.35 -9.67 0.82
C TRP A 79 12.82 -9.68 0.68
N VAL A 80 12.29 -9.81 -0.54
CA VAL A 80 10.86 -9.98 -0.79
C VAL A 80 10.33 -11.23 -0.06
N LEU A 81 11.04 -12.36 -0.15
CA LEU A 81 10.65 -13.58 0.57
C LEU A 81 10.70 -13.41 2.08
N ALA A 82 11.74 -12.77 2.60
CA ALA A 82 11.88 -12.55 4.03
C ALA A 82 10.74 -11.70 4.63
N LEU A 83 10.16 -10.78 3.84
CA LEU A 83 8.98 -10.02 4.26
C LEU A 83 7.68 -10.83 4.23
N ASN A 84 7.64 -11.94 3.49
CA ASN A 84 6.44 -12.76 3.29
C ASN A 84 6.63 -14.17 3.88
N ASP A 85 7.28 -14.28 5.05
CA ASP A 85 7.47 -15.55 5.76
C ASP A 85 8.08 -16.68 4.90
N GLY A 86 8.93 -16.31 3.93
CA GLY A 86 9.63 -17.24 3.04
C GLY A 86 8.84 -17.71 1.81
N GLN A 87 7.62 -17.23 1.58
CA GLN A 87 6.83 -17.60 0.39
C GLN A 87 5.88 -16.51 -0.08
N LEU A 88 5.71 -16.39 -1.40
CA LEU A 88 4.65 -15.55 -1.96
C LEU A 88 3.34 -16.32 -2.06
N ASP A 89 2.23 -15.58 -1.92
CA ASP A 89 0.91 -16.11 -2.20
C ASP A 89 0.79 -16.50 -3.68
N LYS A 90 0.58 -17.79 -3.93
CA LYS A 90 0.53 -18.35 -5.29
C LYS A 90 -0.65 -17.82 -6.09
N GLU A 91 -1.80 -17.61 -5.46
CA GLU A 91 -2.99 -17.12 -6.14
C GLU A 91 -2.80 -15.66 -6.56
N ARG A 92 -2.29 -14.81 -5.67
CA ARG A 92 -1.97 -13.41 -5.97
C ARG A 92 -0.88 -13.30 -7.05
N THR A 93 0.15 -14.14 -6.97
CA THR A 93 1.22 -14.21 -7.98
C THR A 93 0.68 -14.61 -9.34
N ASN A 94 -0.12 -15.68 -9.40
CA ASN A 94 -0.73 -16.14 -10.65
C ASN A 94 -1.70 -15.09 -11.24
N ARG A 95 -2.52 -14.46 -10.40
CA ARG A 95 -3.41 -13.36 -10.80
C ARG A 95 -2.61 -12.21 -11.39
N PHE A 96 -1.49 -11.82 -10.79
CA PHE A 96 -0.65 -10.73 -11.30
C PHE A 96 0.00 -11.11 -12.63
N ASN A 97 0.58 -12.31 -12.71
CA ASN A 97 1.20 -12.82 -13.94
C ASN A 97 0.19 -12.91 -15.10
N SER A 98 -1.10 -13.18 -14.82
CA SER A 98 -2.14 -13.23 -15.84
C SER A 98 -2.36 -11.92 -16.60
N LEU A 99 -1.93 -10.78 -16.03
CA LEU A 99 -1.96 -9.47 -16.69
C LEU A 99 -1.07 -9.43 -17.95
N PHE A 100 -0.08 -10.32 -18.05
CA PHE A 100 0.86 -10.38 -19.16
C PHE A 100 0.61 -11.54 -20.12
N SER A 101 -0.11 -12.58 -19.68
CA SER A 101 -0.39 -13.77 -20.51
C SER A 101 -1.63 -13.62 -21.39
N GLY A 102 -2.31 -12.46 -21.37
CA GLY A 102 -3.58 -12.24 -22.07
C GLY A 102 -4.73 -13.11 -21.53
N SER A 103 -4.51 -13.79 -20.40
CA SER A 103 -5.47 -14.67 -19.74
C SER A 103 -6.08 -14.03 -18.49
N ALA A 104 -6.04 -12.70 -18.40
CA ALA A 104 -6.57 -11.96 -17.26
C ALA A 104 -8.02 -12.38 -17.04
N ASP A 105 -8.22 -13.19 -16.00
CA ASP A 105 -9.50 -13.77 -15.67
C ASP A 105 -10.31 -12.62 -15.06
N MET A 106 -10.96 -11.83 -15.94
CA MET A 106 -11.95 -10.83 -15.55
C MET A 106 -13.22 -11.57 -15.11
N LYS A 107 -13.10 -12.42 -14.09
CA LYS A 107 -14.27 -12.93 -13.40
C LYS A 107 -14.97 -11.71 -12.83
N ARG A 108 -16.11 -11.36 -13.44
CA ARG A 108 -17.07 -10.47 -12.78
C ARG A 108 -17.35 -11.11 -11.44
N ASN A 109 -16.96 -10.42 -10.36
CA ASN A 109 -17.37 -10.83 -9.04
C ASN A 109 -18.90 -10.95 -9.05
N GLY A 110 -19.41 -12.00 -8.40
CA GLY A 110 -20.84 -12.11 -8.13
C GLY A 110 -21.35 -10.90 -7.35
N PRO A 111 -22.67 -10.80 -7.11
CA PRO A 111 -23.22 -9.68 -6.34
C PRO A 111 -22.45 -9.52 -5.02
N HIS A 112 -22.04 -8.28 -4.72
CA HIS A 112 -21.36 -7.99 -3.47
C HIS A 112 -22.29 -8.29 -2.29
N LEU A 113 -21.73 -8.79 -1.19
CA LEU A 113 -22.47 -8.93 0.07
C LEU A 113 -22.86 -7.57 0.67
N TYR A 114 -22.14 -6.51 0.28
CA TYR A 114 -22.41 -5.13 0.67
C TYR A 114 -22.55 -4.22 -0.55
N THR A 115 -23.63 -3.46 -0.59
CA THR A 115 -23.96 -2.55 -1.70
C THR A 115 -24.19 -1.15 -1.15
N LEU A 116 -23.60 -0.14 -1.79
CA LEU A 116 -23.87 1.26 -1.52
C LEU A 116 -25.29 1.60 -1.94
N SER A 117 -26.01 2.34 -1.10
CA SER A 117 -27.35 2.80 -1.44
C SER A 117 -27.29 3.90 -2.50
N SER A 118 -28.41 4.18 -3.16
CA SER A 118 -28.54 5.34 -4.05
C SER A 118 -28.25 6.65 -3.32
N GLU A 119 -28.57 6.72 -2.02
CA GLU A 119 -28.29 7.84 -1.14
C GLU A 119 -26.77 8.00 -0.94
N ASP A 120 -26.05 6.90 -0.67
CA ASP A 120 -24.59 6.91 -0.49
C ASP A 120 -23.88 7.37 -1.77
N LEU A 121 -24.33 6.88 -2.93
CA LEU A 121 -23.77 7.26 -4.23
C LEU A 121 -24.02 8.74 -4.55
N ARG A 122 -25.24 9.24 -4.30
CA ARG A 122 -25.51 10.69 -4.46
C ARG A 122 -24.66 11.53 -3.53
N PHE A 123 -24.49 11.10 -2.27
CA PHE A 123 -23.66 11.81 -1.31
C PHE A 123 -22.19 11.84 -1.77
N TRP A 124 -21.66 10.71 -2.24
CA TRP A 124 -20.31 10.61 -2.79
C TRP A 124 -20.11 11.57 -3.98
N ASP A 125 -21.03 11.56 -4.94
CA ASP A 125 -20.94 12.42 -6.13
C ASP A 125 -21.00 13.91 -5.78
N GLU A 126 -21.81 14.28 -4.78
CA GLU A 126 -21.97 15.67 -4.35
C GLU A 126 -20.81 16.17 -3.47
N ASN A 127 -20.26 15.31 -2.60
CA ASN A 127 -19.35 15.73 -1.53
C ASN A 127 -17.90 15.25 -1.72
N GLY A 128 -17.66 14.29 -2.62
CA GLY A 128 -16.32 13.72 -2.88
C GLY A 128 -15.80 12.79 -1.78
N TYR A 129 -16.62 12.41 -0.80
CA TYR A 129 -16.28 11.45 0.25
C TYR A 129 -17.48 10.62 0.70
N LEU A 130 -17.22 9.52 1.40
CA LEU A 130 -18.24 8.66 2.00
C LEU A 130 -17.75 8.11 3.36
N ILE A 131 -18.65 8.00 4.33
CA ILE A 131 -18.37 7.37 5.63
C ILE A 131 -18.98 5.97 5.66
N VAL A 132 -18.13 4.95 5.61
CA VAL A 132 -18.56 3.55 5.72
C VAL A 132 -18.41 3.08 7.16
N ARG A 133 -19.53 3.02 7.88
CA ARG A 133 -19.54 2.57 9.29
C ARG A 133 -19.31 1.07 9.40
N ASN A 134 -18.55 0.63 10.41
CA ASN A 134 -18.22 -0.78 10.64
C ASN A 134 -17.64 -1.41 9.36
N ALA A 135 -16.63 -0.77 8.78
CA ALA A 135 -15.94 -1.26 7.58
C ALA A 135 -15.15 -2.55 7.87
N VAL A 136 -14.70 -2.72 9.11
CA VAL A 136 -14.12 -3.94 9.68
C VAL A 136 -14.75 -4.21 11.05
N PRO A 137 -14.66 -5.44 11.60
CA PRO A 137 -15.13 -5.74 12.95
C PRO A 137 -14.39 -4.94 14.03
N LYS A 138 -15.07 -4.62 15.14
CA LYS A 138 -14.48 -3.80 16.22
C LYS A 138 -13.31 -4.50 16.91
N GLU A 139 -13.38 -5.81 17.02
CA GLU A 139 -12.33 -6.69 17.53
C GLU A 139 -11.07 -6.63 16.67
N ASP A 140 -11.21 -6.51 15.36
CA ASP A 140 -10.07 -6.36 14.44
C ASP A 140 -9.49 -4.94 14.49
N CYS A 141 -10.31 -3.92 14.73
CA CYS A 141 -9.83 -2.57 15.07
C CYS A 141 -9.00 -2.61 16.35
N LYS A 142 -9.53 -3.20 17.44
CA LYS A 142 -8.80 -3.33 18.71
C LYS A 142 -7.49 -4.08 18.54
N ALA A 143 -7.49 -5.21 17.85
CA ALA A 143 -6.28 -5.98 17.63
C ALA A 143 -5.24 -5.22 16.79
N ALA A 144 -5.67 -4.32 15.90
CA ALA A 144 -4.75 -3.45 15.16
C ALA A 144 -4.16 -2.35 16.07
N VAL A 145 -4.96 -1.77 16.96
CA VAL A 145 -4.50 -0.82 17.98
C VAL A 145 -3.47 -1.48 18.89
N ASP A 146 -3.77 -2.68 19.42
CA ASP A 146 -2.88 -3.42 20.30
C ASP A 146 -1.54 -3.71 19.59
N ALA A 147 -1.57 -4.12 18.32
CA ALA A 147 -0.37 -4.37 17.52
C ALA A 147 0.47 -3.10 17.27
N ILE A 148 -0.18 -1.95 17.05
CA ILE A 148 0.51 -0.66 16.88
C ILE A 148 1.16 -0.25 18.21
N CYS A 149 0.43 -0.36 19.32
CA CYS A 149 0.91 0.01 20.65
C CYS A 149 2.08 -0.88 21.08
N GLU A 150 1.99 -2.21 20.89
CA GLU A 150 3.09 -3.14 21.17
C GLU A 150 4.32 -2.81 20.32
N PHE A 151 4.13 -2.55 19.02
CA PHE A 151 5.23 -2.22 18.11
C PHE A 151 5.93 -0.91 18.44
N LEU A 152 5.20 0.07 18.96
CA LEU A 152 5.72 1.37 19.38
C LEU A 152 6.14 1.42 20.85
N GLN A 153 5.82 0.38 21.64
CA GLN A 153 5.96 0.36 23.10
C GLN A 153 5.18 1.48 23.78
N ILE A 154 3.94 1.68 23.34
CA ILE A 154 3.00 2.68 23.86
C ILE A 154 1.98 2.01 24.78
N ASP A 155 1.66 2.69 25.87
CA ASP A 155 0.50 2.39 26.71
C ASP A 155 -0.53 3.52 26.53
N LEU A 156 -1.73 3.17 26.06
CA LEU A 156 -2.80 4.16 25.86
C LEU A 156 -3.35 4.72 27.17
N GLU A 157 -3.02 4.12 28.32
CA GLU A 157 -3.41 4.64 29.63
C GLU A 157 -2.30 5.51 30.28
N ASP A 158 -1.12 5.61 29.65
CA ASP A 158 -0.01 6.46 30.11
C ASP A 158 0.48 7.40 29.02
N GLU A 159 0.04 8.66 29.10
CA GLU A 159 0.39 9.74 28.17
C GLU A 159 1.89 9.99 28.03
N ASN A 160 2.69 9.64 29.04
CA ASN A 160 4.15 9.79 29.00
C ASN A 160 4.80 8.89 27.94
N THR A 161 4.11 7.82 27.54
CA THR A 161 4.60 6.89 26.52
C THR A 161 4.31 7.37 25.09
N TRP A 162 3.33 8.25 24.89
CA TRP A 162 2.81 8.60 23.56
C TRP A 162 3.77 9.44 22.72
N TYR A 163 4.58 10.27 23.39
CA TYR A 163 5.41 11.28 22.73
C TYR A 163 6.87 10.83 22.59
N LEU A 164 7.18 9.57 22.94
CA LEU A 164 8.52 9.01 22.83
C LEU A 164 8.92 8.82 21.37
N ALA A 165 10.17 9.17 21.05
CA ALA A 165 10.69 8.98 19.71
C ALA A 165 10.86 7.47 19.41
N HIS A 166 10.32 7.02 18.28
CA HIS A 166 10.49 5.65 17.81
C HIS A 166 11.05 5.64 16.38
N LYS A 167 12.07 4.80 16.11
CA LYS A 167 12.75 4.75 14.80
C LYS A 167 11.82 4.42 13.62
N SER A 168 10.70 3.76 13.91
CA SER A 168 9.68 3.39 12.94
C SER A 168 8.50 4.38 12.89
N LEU A 169 8.52 5.46 13.66
CA LEU A 169 7.52 6.53 13.62
C LEU A 169 8.11 7.74 12.88
N GLN A 170 7.51 8.10 11.74
CA GLN A 170 7.94 9.22 10.89
C GLN A 170 6.79 10.20 10.71
N GLY A 171 6.86 11.33 11.42
CA GLY A 171 5.69 12.19 11.61
C GLY A 171 4.62 11.41 12.38
N ILE A 172 3.47 11.19 11.75
CA ILE A 172 2.37 10.36 12.29
C ILE A 172 2.38 8.92 11.73
N MET A 173 3.32 8.59 10.83
CA MET A 173 3.29 7.35 10.05
C MET A 173 4.18 6.28 10.68
N VAL A 174 3.56 5.17 11.07
CA VAL A 174 4.19 4.01 11.71
C VAL A 174 4.54 2.98 10.64
N GLN A 175 5.83 2.68 10.49
CA GLN A 175 6.39 1.76 9.48
C GLN A 175 6.13 0.27 9.82
N LEU A 176 4.86 -0.09 10.07
CA LEU A 176 4.34 -1.42 10.33
C LEU A 176 3.43 -1.84 9.17
N PHE A 177 3.80 -2.92 8.47
CA PHE A 177 3.17 -3.28 7.18
C PHE A 177 2.57 -4.70 7.20
N GLN A 178 3.39 -5.72 7.44
CA GLN A 178 3.03 -7.14 7.28
C GLN A 178 2.31 -7.78 8.48
N HIS A 179 1.92 -7.00 9.49
CA HIS A 179 1.26 -7.58 10.68
C HIS A 179 -0.05 -8.30 10.31
N PRO A 180 -0.30 -9.54 10.79
CA PRO A 180 -1.44 -10.35 10.36
C PRO A 180 -2.81 -9.68 10.53
N VAL A 181 -2.99 -8.91 11.60
CA VAL A 181 -4.23 -8.17 11.85
C VAL A 181 -4.44 -7.06 10.81
N LEU A 182 -3.38 -6.39 10.37
CA LEU A 182 -3.48 -5.38 9.32
C LEU A 182 -3.85 -6.03 7.98
N GLN A 183 -3.30 -7.21 7.69
CA GLN A 183 -3.68 -7.96 6.49
C GLN A 183 -5.15 -8.40 6.52
N ARG A 184 -5.66 -8.80 7.69
CA ARG A 184 -7.08 -9.11 7.87
C ARG A 184 -7.97 -7.90 7.58
N ASN A 185 -7.64 -6.72 8.12
CA ASN A 185 -8.39 -5.49 7.87
C ASN A 185 -8.38 -5.09 6.39
N ARG A 186 -7.22 -5.19 5.74
CA ARG A 186 -7.08 -4.97 4.28
C ARG A 186 -7.90 -5.96 3.45
N GLY A 187 -8.09 -7.17 3.97
CA GLY A 187 -8.90 -8.23 3.35
C GLY A 187 -10.41 -8.08 3.55
N SER A 188 -10.91 -7.00 4.17
CA SER A 188 -12.34 -6.80 4.39
C SER A 188 -13.14 -6.81 3.07
N GLU A 189 -14.06 -7.77 2.97
CA GLU A 189 -14.96 -7.90 1.82
C GLU A 189 -15.85 -6.66 1.64
N LYS A 190 -16.22 -6.01 2.74
CA LYS A 190 -17.01 -4.78 2.72
C LYS A 190 -16.22 -3.61 2.16
N VAL A 191 -14.98 -3.44 2.59
CA VAL A 191 -14.08 -2.41 2.06
C VAL A 191 -13.84 -2.65 0.57
N LYS A 192 -13.55 -3.90 0.19
CA LYS A 192 -13.41 -4.30 -1.21
C LYS A 192 -14.67 -3.93 -2.02
N ALA A 193 -15.86 -4.32 -1.56
CA ALA A 193 -17.11 -4.03 -2.27
C ALA A 193 -17.36 -2.53 -2.46
N VAL A 194 -17.04 -1.70 -1.46
CA VAL A 194 -17.15 -0.24 -1.58
C VAL A 194 -16.24 0.27 -2.70
N TYR A 195 -14.96 -0.10 -2.69
CA TYR A 195 -14.03 0.33 -3.73
C TYR A 195 -14.43 -0.17 -5.11
N GLU A 196 -14.88 -1.42 -5.23
CA GLU A 196 -15.30 -1.97 -6.53
C GLU A 196 -16.50 -1.21 -7.12
N GLN A 197 -17.42 -0.75 -6.27
CA GLN A 197 -18.54 0.10 -6.68
C GLN A 197 -18.10 1.52 -7.06
N LEU A 198 -17.26 2.17 -6.24
CA LEU A 198 -16.79 3.52 -6.53
C LEU A 198 -15.91 3.60 -7.78
N TRP A 199 -15.06 2.59 -8.01
CA TRP A 199 -14.22 2.50 -9.21
C TRP A 199 -14.95 1.88 -10.41
N ASN A 200 -16.15 1.34 -10.22
CA ASN A 200 -16.91 0.59 -11.22
C ASN A 200 -16.09 -0.53 -11.90
N ARG A 201 -15.30 -1.26 -11.12
CA ARG A 201 -14.43 -2.35 -11.59
C ARG A 201 -14.05 -3.30 -10.45
N SER A 202 -13.66 -4.53 -10.78
CA SER A 202 -13.36 -5.60 -9.79
C SER A 202 -11.91 -6.11 -9.83
N ASP A 203 -11.11 -5.64 -10.77
CA ASP A 203 -9.71 -5.98 -10.94
C ASP A 203 -8.78 -5.09 -10.07
N LEU A 204 -9.24 -4.78 -8.85
CA LEU A 204 -8.50 -3.97 -7.90
C LEU A 204 -7.39 -4.77 -7.21
N TRP A 205 -6.33 -4.07 -6.80
CA TRP A 205 -5.23 -4.62 -6.02
C TRP A 205 -5.19 -3.96 -4.66
N VAL A 206 -5.25 -4.77 -3.61
CA VAL A 206 -5.15 -4.30 -2.23
C VAL A 206 -3.69 -3.99 -1.93
N ASN A 207 -3.39 -2.70 -1.71
CA ASN A 207 -2.05 -2.24 -1.40
C ASN A 207 -1.60 -2.69 0.00
N THR A 208 -0.28 -2.73 0.21
CA THR A 208 0.31 -2.89 1.55
C THR A 208 0.86 -1.55 1.99
N ASP A 209 0.12 -0.82 2.84
CA ASP A 209 0.55 0.48 3.34
C ASP A 209 0.73 0.49 4.87
N LYS A 210 1.42 1.50 5.36
CA LYS A 210 1.70 1.79 6.76
C LYS A 210 0.43 2.18 7.54
N VAL A 211 0.56 2.29 8.85
CA VAL A 211 -0.51 2.74 9.77
C VAL A 211 -0.16 4.08 10.39
N GLY A 212 -1.14 4.74 11.01
CA GLY A 212 -0.97 6.03 11.66
C GLY A 212 -0.99 5.92 13.18
N PHE A 213 -0.19 6.75 13.86
CA PHE A 213 -0.33 7.07 15.27
C PHE A 213 -0.15 8.58 15.44
N ASN A 214 -1.19 9.25 15.95
CA ASN A 214 -1.20 10.69 16.13
C ASN A 214 -1.78 11.01 17.52
N PRO A 215 -0.92 11.23 18.54
CA PRO A 215 -1.40 11.60 19.86
C PRO A 215 -1.91 13.05 19.88
N PRO A 216 -2.72 13.44 20.89
CA PRO A 216 -3.19 14.82 21.04
C PRO A 216 -2.04 15.83 21.07
N GLU A 217 -2.28 17.02 20.51
CA GLU A 217 -1.33 18.12 20.62
C GLU A 217 -1.22 18.65 22.05
N ASN A 218 -0.04 19.14 22.42
CA ASN A 218 0.20 19.85 23.67
C ASN A 218 1.25 20.96 23.47
N ASP A 219 1.80 21.51 24.55
CA ASP A 219 2.81 22.57 24.50
C ASP A 219 4.15 22.12 23.87
N HIS A 220 4.39 20.81 23.81
CA HIS A 220 5.65 20.20 23.37
C HIS A 220 5.50 19.34 22.11
N TYR A 221 4.27 18.99 21.72
CA TYR A 221 3.95 18.18 20.56
C TYR A 221 2.89 18.87 19.70
N LYS A 222 3.25 19.09 18.43
CA LYS A 222 2.36 19.62 17.39
C LYS A 222 2.25 18.60 16.27
N PHE A 223 1.14 18.62 15.54
CA PHE A 223 0.90 17.75 14.42
C PHE A 223 2.09 17.78 13.43
N ARG A 224 2.56 16.59 13.06
CA ARG A 224 3.74 16.39 12.19
C ARG A 224 3.39 15.77 10.84
N GLY A 225 2.12 15.77 10.47
CA GLY A 225 1.66 15.36 9.15
C GLY A 225 1.70 16.51 8.14
N THR A 226 1.24 16.22 6.94
CA THR A 226 1.02 17.23 5.90
C THR A 226 -0.25 18.03 6.22
N GLY A 227 -0.20 19.35 6.03
CA GLY A 227 -1.39 20.21 6.09
C GLY A 227 -2.35 19.93 4.93
N LEU A 228 -3.25 20.87 4.61
CA LEU A 228 -4.16 20.71 3.47
C LEU A 228 -3.40 20.45 2.16
N HIS A 229 -3.71 19.35 1.49
CA HIS A 229 -3.08 18.93 0.24
C HIS A 229 -4.03 18.09 -0.62
N TRP A 230 -3.60 17.83 -1.86
CA TRP A 230 -4.26 16.93 -2.79
C TRP A 230 -3.36 15.72 -3.04
N ASP A 231 -3.92 14.52 -2.92
CA ASP A 231 -3.20 13.26 -3.18
C ASP A 231 -3.09 12.93 -4.68
N VAL A 232 -3.68 13.78 -5.52
CA VAL A 232 -3.73 13.62 -6.97
C VAL A 232 -3.27 14.91 -7.67
N SER A 233 -2.74 14.76 -8.88
CA SER A 233 -2.48 15.90 -9.75
C SER A 233 -3.77 16.67 -10.03
N LEU A 234 -3.69 18.01 -9.99
CA LEU A 234 -4.78 18.90 -10.36
C LEU A 234 -4.72 19.33 -11.85
N GLU A 235 -3.77 18.79 -12.61
CA GLU A 235 -3.71 18.99 -14.05
C GLU A 235 -4.95 18.39 -14.71
N GLN A 236 -5.57 19.14 -15.62
CA GLN A 236 -6.81 18.73 -16.27
C GLN A 236 -6.54 17.80 -17.46
N PRO A 237 -7.35 16.73 -17.65
CA PRO A 237 -8.43 16.30 -16.77
C PRO A 237 -7.89 15.68 -15.46
N ILE A 238 -8.44 16.09 -14.32
CA ILE A 238 -8.06 15.51 -13.01
C ILE A 238 -8.37 14.01 -13.07
N PRO A 239 -7.38 13.14 -12.86
CA PRO A 239 -7.63 11.71 -12.91
C PRO A 239 -8.44 11.29 -11.69
N PHE A 240 -9.35 10.34 -11.88
CA PHE A 240 -10.06 9.75 -10.75
C PHE A 240 -9.07 9.01 -9.84
N GLY A 241 -9.06 9.40 -8.57
CA GLY A 241 -8.27 8.77 -7.53
C GLY A 241 -9.03 8.87 -6.21
N THR A 242 -9.02 7.79 -5.44
CA THR A 242 -9.62 7.76 -4.11
C THR A 242 -8.68 7.07 -3.14
N GLN A 243 -8.65 7.58 -1.91
CA GLN A 243 -7.93 7.01 -0.78
C GLN A 243 -8.93 6.77 0.35
N GLY A 244 -8.66 5.74 1.15
CA GLY A 244 -9.43 5.41 2.34
C GLY A 244 -8.59 5.55 3.59
N ILE A 245 -9.23 6.02 4.66
CA ILE A 245 -8.66 6.04 6.01
C ILE A 245 -9.56 5.17 6.87
N LEU A 246 -8.97 4.12 7.45
CA LEU A 246 -9.66 3.28 8.42
C LEU A 246 -9.35 3.80 9.82
N TYR A 247 -10.37 4.38 10.47
CA TYR A 247 -10.29 4.74 11.88
C TYR A 247 -10.34 3.48 12.75
N LEU A 248 -9.31 3.27 13.55
CA LEU A 248 -9.19 2.12 14.45
C LEU A 248 -9.77 2.39 15.84
N THR A 249 -9.82 3.66 16.24
CA THR A 249 -10.40 4.13 17.50
C THR A 249 -11.45 5.18 17.20
N ASP A 250 -12.38 5.37 18.15
CA ASP A 250 -13.24 6.54 18.13
C ASP A 250 -12.35 7.80 18.20
N THR A 251 -12.69 8.80 17.38
CA THR A 251 -11.99 10.08 17.32
C THR A 251 -12.99 11.14 17.75
N SER A 252 -12.84 11.64 18.97
CA SER A 252 -13.66 12.75 19.47
C SER A 252 -13.35 14.02 18.68
N SER A 253 -14.34 14.91 18.54
CA SER A 253 -14.06 16.28 18.12
C SER A 253 -13.23 16.97 19.19
N ASP A 254 -12.26 17.77 18.76
CA ASP A 254 -11.57 18.75 19.62
C ASP A 254 -12.52 19.88 20.05
#